data_AF-Q82U30-F1
#
_entry.id   AF-Q82U30-F1
#
_cell.length_a   1.000
_cell.length_b   1.000
_cell.length_c   1.000
_cell.angle_alpha   90.00
_cell.angle_beta   90.00
_cell.angle_gamma   90.00
#
_symmetry.space_group_name_H-M   'P 1'
#
loop_
_entity.id
_entity.type
_entity.pdbx_description
1 polymer ?
#
loop_
_entity_poly.entity_id
_entity_poly.type
_entity_poly.pdbx_seq_one_letter_code
_entity_poly.pdbx_strand_id
1 'polypeptide(L)'
;MRAPTSHIQGMFGVTLDDLCGRWGFPYPNYIKIDVDGIEIPILKAATSVLKHPNLQSVIVELGTDAEQQAASDIMQQAGLKLKTKTTRNWGETCCLFERNPAA
;
A
#
# COMPACT_ATOMS: atom_id res chain seq x y z
N MET A 1 -27.95 17.84 -14.83
CA MET A 1 -27.41 17.16 -16.03
C MET A 1 -25.89 17.09 -15.84
N ARG A 2 -25.28 15.90 -15.79
CA ARG A 2 -23.79 15.80 -15.71
C ARG A 2 -23.22 16.21 -17.06
N ALA A 3 -22.19 17.05 -17.07
CA ALA A 3 -21.52 17.47 -18.29
C ALA A 3 -20.94 16.25 -19.03
N PRO A 4 -20.96 16.22 -20.38
CA PRO A 4 -20.35 15.13 -21.13
C PRO A 4 -18.84 15.10 -20.89
N THR A 5 -18.30 13.91 -20.64
CA THR A 5 -16.86 13.68 -20.47
C THR A 5 -16.12 13.99 -21.77
N SER A 6 -15.20 14.95 -21.76
CA SER A 6 -14.45 15.37 -22.95
C SER A 6 -13.28 14.44 -23.33
N HIS A 7 -12.91 13.51 -22.44
CA HIS A 7 -11.80 12.59 -22.62
C HIS A 7 -12.16 11.17 -22.15
N ILE A 8 -11.77 10.18 -22.95
CA ILE A 8 -11.81 8.76 -22.58
C ILE A 8 -10.36 8.33 -22.38
N GLN A 9 -10.01 7.88 -21.18
CA GLN A 9 -8.68 7.36 -20.87
C GLN A 9 -8.83 5.94 -20.30
N GLY A 10 -8.19 4.97 -20.94
CA GLY A 10 -8.06 3.62 -20.40
C GLY A 10 -7.04 3.57 -19.27
N MET A 11 -7.24 2.65 -18.33
CA MET A 11 -6.25 2.33 -17.29
C MET A 11 -5.91 0.85 -17.33
N PHE A 12 -4.64 0.56 -17.06
CA PHE A 12 -4.16 -0.80 -16.87
C PHE A 12 -4.09 -1.08 -15.37
N GLY A 13 -4.86 -2.08 -14.91
CA GLY A 13 -4.87 -2.50 -13.51
C GLY A 13 -4.10 -3.81 -13.34
N VAL A 14 -3.12 -3.80 -12.43
CA VAL A 14 -2.38 -4.99 -12.00
C VAL A 14 -2.09 -4.94 -10.51
N THR A 15 -1.82 -6.11 -9.93
CA THR A 15 -1.33 -6.22 -8.56
C THR A 15 0.15 -5.87 -8.49
N LEU A 16 0.65 -5.50 -7.31
CA LEU A 16 2.09 -5.28 -7.08
C LEU A 16 2.90 -6.56 -7.30
N ASP A 17 2.33 -7.71 -6.92
CA ASP A 17 2.95 -9.03 -7.13
C ASP A 17 3.12 -9.35 -8.61
N ASP A 18 2.09 -9.11 -9.44
CA ASP A 18 2.18 -9.31 -10.89
C ASP A 18 3.16 -8.32 -11.51
N LEU A 19 3.11 -7.06 -11.09
CA LEU A 19 4.01 -6.01 -11.60
C LEU A 19 5.49 -6.43 -11.46
N CYS A 20 5.88 -6.96 -10.30
CA CYS A 20 7.25 -7.44 -10.09
C CYS A 20 7.49 -8.82 -10.73
N GLY A 21 6.63 -9.80 -10.44
CA GLY A 21 6.86 -11.20 -10.78
C GLY A 21 6.59 -11.57 -12.25
N ARG A 22 5.63 -10.91 -12.90
CA ARG A 22 5.24 -11.19 -14.30
C ARG A 22 5.75 -10.13 -15.26
N TRP A 23 5.72 -8.87 -14.87
CA TRP A 23 6.13 -7.75 -15.72
C TRP A 23 7.59 -7.33 -15.51
N GLY A 24 8.30 -7.99 -14.58
CA GLY A 24 9.75 -7.85 -14.41
C GLY A 24 10.19 -6.53 -13.77
N PHE A 25 9.29 -5.82 -13.08
CA PHE A 25 9.68 -4.63 -12.33
C PHE A 25 10.58 -5.01 -11.14
N PRO A 26 11.54 -4.16 -10.78
CA PRO A 26 12.35 -4.39 -9.59
C PRO A 26 11.48 -4.32 -8.33
N TYR A 27 11.77 -5.20 -7.36
CA TYR A 27 11.13 -5.12 -6.05
C TYR A 27 11.53 -3.82 -5.34
N PRO A 28 10.56 -3.01 -4.89
CA PRO A 28 10.84 -1.71 -4.29
C PRO A 28 11.47 -1.84 -2.90
N ASN A 29 12.26 -0.83 -2.52
CA ASN A 29 12.70 -0.67 -1.13
C ASN A 29 11.67 0.08 -0.27
N TYR A 30 10.87 0.94 -0.89
CA TYR A 30 9.91 1.82 -0.21
C TYR A 30 8.62 1.91 -1.02
N ILE A 31 7.46 1.91 -0.37
CA ILE A 31 6.15 2.03 -1.02
C ILE A 31 5.34 3.13 -0.32
N LYS A 32 4.70 4.01 -1.10
CA LYS A 32 3.62 4.92 -0.64
C LYS A 32 2.30 4.48 -1.26
N ILE A 33 1.26 4.33 -0.45
CA ILE A 33 -0.12 4.05 -0.87
C ILE A 33 -0.99 5.18 -0.34
N ASP A 34 -1.52 5.97 -1.26
CA ASP A 34 -2.35 7.15 -1.01
C ASP A 34 -3.28 7.23 -2.22
N VAL A 35 -4.39 6.49 -2.14
CA VAL A 35 -5.34 6.25 -3.23
C VAL A 35 -6.74 6.25 -2.64
N ASP A 36 -7.74 6.63 -3.42
CA ASP A 36 -9.10 6.76 -2.90
C ASP A 36 -9.81 5.39 -2.72
N GLY A 37 -9.69 4.78 -1.54
CA GLY A 37 -10.58 3.71 -1.05
C GLY A 37 -10.29 2.28 -1.52
N ILE A 38 -9.08 2.00 -2.03
CA ILE A 38 -8.65 0.65 -2.43
C ILE A 38 -7.31 0.22 -1.81
N GLU A 39 -6.90 0.85 -0.73
CA GLU A 39 -5.65 0.61 -0.02
C GLU A 39 -5.57 -0.83 0.51
N ILE A 40 -6.62 -1.30 1.20
CA ILE A 40 -6.68 -2.68 1.72
C ILE A 40 -6.67 -3.72 0.59
N PRO A 41 -7.47 -3.58 -0.50
CA PRO A 41 -7.33 -4.40 -1.69
C PRO A 41 -5.89 -4.46 -2.26
N ILE A 42 -5.20 -3.31 -2.36
CA ILE A 42 -3.80 -3.25 -2.83
C ILE A 42 -2.90 -4.08 -1.90
N LEU A 43 -2.99 -3.88 -0.59
CA LEU A 43 -2.18 -4.59 0.40
C LEU A 43 -2.42 -6.10 0.36
N LYS A 44 -3.67 -6.56 0.27
CA LYS A 44 -4.01 -7.99 0.17
C LYS A 44 -3.42 -8.65 -1.07
N ALA A 45 -3.36 -7.93 -2.19
CA ALA A 45 -2.85 -8.44 -3.46
C ALA A 45 -1.32 -8.34 -3.62
N ALA A 46 -0.62 -7.72 -2.65
CA ALA A 46 0.82 -7.45 -2.69
C ALA A 46 1.63 -8.40 -1.80
N THR A 47 1.19 -9.65 -1.62
CA THR A 47 1.73 -10.56 -0.60
C THR A 47 3.24 -10.82 -0.77
N SER A 48 3.68 -11.08 -2.00
CA SER A 48 5.07 -11.40 -2.32
C SER A 48 5.96 -10.16 -2.23
N VAL A 49 5.47 -9.02 -2.73
CA VAL A 49 6.16 -7.73 -2.63
C VAL A 49 6.33 -7.29 -1.18
N LEU A 50 5.27 -7.39 -0.37
CA LEU A 50 5.32 -7.02 1.05
C LEU A 50 6.26 -7.93 1.84
N LYS A 51 6.41 -9.21 1.47
CA LYS A 51 7.35 -10.15 2.10
C LYS A 51 8.78 -10.06 1.57
N HIS A 52 9.01 -9.32 0.49
CA HIS A 52 10.30 -9.30 -0.16
C HIS A 52 11.37 -8.68 0.77
N PRO A 53 12.56 -9.28 0.90
CA PRO A 53 13.60 -8.80 1.83
C PRO A 53 14.11 -7.40 1.51
N ASN A 54 14.05 -6.98 0.25
CA ASN A 54 14.44 -5.62 -0.15
C ASN A 54 13.51 -4.53 0.38
N LEU A 55 12.26 -4.85 0.71
CA LEU A 55 11.29 -3.86 1.16
C LEU A 55 11.59 -3.45 2.60
N GLN A 56 11.97 -2.18 2.76
CA GLN A 56 12.37 -1.59 4.04
C GLN A 56 11.20 -0.91 4.74
N SER A 57 10.35 -0.17 4.02
CA SER A 57 9.18 0.45 4.63
C SER A 57 8.00 0.66 3.67
N VAL A 58 6.81 0.76 4.25
CA VAL A 58 5.57 1.09 3.57
C VAL A 58 4.86 2.18 4.33
N ILE A 59 4.43 3.22 3.63
CA ILE A 59 3.54 4.25 4.17
C ILE A 59 2.19 4.13 3.48
N VAL A 60 1.11 4.11 4.26
CA VAL A 60 -0.26 3.99 3.75
C VAL A 60 -1.20 4.94 4.48
N GLU A 61 -2.00 5.69 3.73
CA GLU A 61 -3.07 6.53 4.27
C GLU A 61 -4.34 5.69 4.43
N LEU A 62 -4.96 5.73 5.60
CA LEU A 62 -6.11 4.89 5.95
C LEU A 62 -7.17 5.72 6.65
N GLY A 63 -8.42 5.61 6.20
CA GLY A 63 -9.53 6.43 6.70
C GLY A 63 -10.12 5.94 8.02
N THR A 64 -10.28 4.62 8.19
CA THR A 64 -11.00 4.03 9.33
C THR A 64 -10.12 3.18 10.24
N ASP A 65 -10.54 3.02 11.50
CA ASP A 65 -9.84 2.13 12.46
C ASP A 65 -9.84 0.65 11.99
N ALA A 66 -10.90 0.23 11.29
CA ALA A 66 -10.99 -1.12 10.73
C ALA A 66 -9.94 -1.35 9.62
N GLU A 67 -9.72 -0.36 8.77
CA GLU A 67 -8.67 -0.39 7.74
C GLU A 67 -7.29 -0.36 8.39
N GLN A 68 -7.07 0.48 9.41
CA GLN A 68 -5.83 0.50 10.18
C GLN A 68 -5.49 -0.86 10.81
N GLN A 69 -6.49 -1.55 11.38
CA GLN A 69 -6.31 -2.89 11.92
C GLN A 69 -5.99 -3.91 10.83
N ALA A 70 -6.76 -3.91 9.73
CA ALA A 70 -6.54 -4.83 8.62
C ALA A 70 -5.15 -4.65 7.98
N ALA A 71 -4.72 -3.39 7.78
CA ALA A 71 -3.38 -3.08 7.29
C ALA A 71 -2.32 -3.57 8.27
N SER A 72 -2.50 -3.35 9.57
CA SER A 72 -1.57 -3.81 10.60
C SER A 72 -1.41 -5.33 10.58
N ASP A 73 -2.49 -6.09 10.45
CA ASP A 73 -2.45 -7.55 10.38
C ASP A 73 -1.70 -8.05 9.14
N ILE A 74 -1.97 -7.46 7.98
CA ILE A 74 -1.28 -7.79 6.71
C ILE A 74 0.21 -7.49 6.82
N MET A 75 0.58 -6.31 7.32
CA MET A 75 1.97 -5.87 7.46
C MET A 75 2.73 -6.76 8.44
N GLN A 76 2.12 -7.13 9.57
CA GLN A 76 2.72 -8.05 10.54
C GLN A 76 3.00 -9.43 9.93
N GLN A 77 2.05 -9.99 9.16
CA GLN A 77 2.24 -11.25 8.43
C GLN A 77 3.34 -11.18 7.38
N ALA A 78 3.67 -9.98 6.89
CA ALA A 78 4.75 -9.71 5.96
C ALA A 78 6.10 -9.38 6.63
N GLY A 79 6.16 -9.35 7.97
CA GLY A 79 7.36 -9.02 8.74
C GLY A 79 7.65 -7.50 8.85
N LEU A 80 6.64 -6.66 8.60
CA LEU A 80 6.69 -5.21 8.77
C LEU A 80 5.97 -4.83 10.08
N LYS A 81 6.48 -3.85 10.82
CA LYS A 81 5.90 -3.39 12.09
C LYS A 81 5.53 -1.93 12.00
N LEU A 82 4.40 -1.56 12.61
CA LEU A 82 3.99 -0.17 12.71
C LEU A 82 5.05 0.62 13.49
N LYS A 83 5.66 1.60 12.85
CA LYS A 83 6.69 2.47 13.43
C LYS A 83 6.09 3.77 13.96
N THR A 84 5.24 4.42 13.18
CA THR A 84 4.65 5.71 13.50
C THR A 84 3.30 5.84 12.78
N LYS A 85 2.37 6.54 13.40
CA LYS A 85 1.13 6.98 12.75
C LYS A 85 0.90 8.48 13.01
N THR A 86 0.38 9.19 12.02
CA THR A 86 0.05 10.61 12.12
C THR A 86 -1.33 10.89 11.57
N THR A 87 -2.08 11.77 12.23
CA THR A 87 -3.44 12.18 11.86
C THR A 87 -3.48 13.59 11.27
N ARG A 88 -2.33 14.12 10.85
CA ARG A 88 -2.19 15.48 10.30
C ARG A 88 -2.64 15.61 8.83
N ASN A 89 -3.36 14.63 8.29
CA ASN A 89 -3.77 14.57 6.88
C ASN A 89 -5.30 14.63 6.75
N TRP A 90 -5.92 15.80 6.94
CA TRP A 90 -7.33 16.06 6.58
C TRP A 90 -8.39 14.99 6.93
N GLY A 91 -8.17 14.20 7.99
CA GLY A 91 -9.09 13.15 8.46
C GLY A 91 -8.57 11.72 8.30
N GLU A 92 -7.55 11.51 7.47
CA GLU A 92 -6.92 10.21 7.25
C GLU A 92 -5.71 10.01 8.17
N THR A 93 -5.48 8.75 8.55
CA THR A 93 -4.34 8.34 9.36
C THR A 93 -3.26 7.77 8.46
N CYS A 94 -2.12 8.45 8.40
CA CYS A 94 -0.97 7.97 7.67
C CYS A 94 -0.14 7.05 8.58
N CYS A 95 -0.04 5.77 8.19
CA CYS A 95 0.66 4.71 8.93
C CYS A 95 1.97 4.34 8.23
N LEU A 96 3.08 4.48 8.95
CA LEU A 96 4.41 4.03 8.52
C LEU A 96 4.73 2.68 9.14
N PHE A 97 4.97 1.69 8.29
CA PHE A 97 5.44 0.35 8.64
C PHE A 97 6.90 0.16 8.21
N GLU A 98 7.74 -0.37 9.09
CA GLU A 98 9.16 -0.62 8.81
C GLU A 98 9.49 -2.09 9.03
N ARG A 99 10.42 -2.60 8.22
CA ARG A 99 11.08 -3.88 8.47
C ARG A 99 12.17 -3.63 9.48
N ASN A 100 12.21 -4.41 10.56
CA ASN A 100 13.37 -4.38 11.44
C ASN A 100 14.60 -4.71 10.58
N PRO A 101 15.68 -3.89 10.63
CA PRO A 101 16.93 -4.30 10.03
C PRO A 101 17.30 -5.65 10.63
N ALA A 102 17.59 -6.62 9.77
CA ALA A 102 18.10 -7.91 10.22
C ALA A 102 19.32 -7.62 11.13
N ALA A 103 19.30 -8.21 12.33
CA ALA A 103 20.43 -8.18 13.24
C ALA A 103 21.67 -8.81 12.59
#